data_AF-A0AA42BW82-F1
#
_entry.id   AF-A0AA42BW82-F1
#
_cell.length_a   1.000
_cell.length_b   1.000
_cell.length_c   1.000
_cell.angle_alpha   90.00
_cell.angle_beta   90.00
_cell.angle_gamma   90.00
#
_symmetry.space_group_name_H-M   'P 1'
#
loop_
_entity.id
_entity.type
_entity.pdbx_description
1 polymer ?
#
loop_
_entity_poly.entity_id
_entity_poly.type
_entity_poly.pdbx_seq_one_letter_code
_entity_poly.pdbx_strand_id
1 'polypeptide(L)'
;MNARDEFLRDRLQPDQPAAPPEPPARPPGPPARDPRTAAPASPAPTPPPAPRPTPPGPPAAPQTRPGVAPEPPPAAPPRPPVPPQRPAAPPQRPPRQAPPAPPAPEPPPPAGRPEPQYREPQPGAAPAPSPAPELPDRGWRRLVRLATFGLIKPGPSAAQRQEAQFEAAIRTVLHGNYKVGVLGKGGVGKTSVAASVGSLFAELRRQDHVVAIDADTAFGRLSSRIDPRSSGSFWELTADKNLGSFAEVVGRLGRNAAGLHVLGGEPASGPRRVLDPAIYREAARRLDRHFTIAVIDCGSTMDSPVTQEVLQDLDALLVVSSPWADGANAAARTMEWLSDRGLTPLLRRTVVVLNDSDGHADKRTRESLAREFVEHGQRVIEVPFDPHLRPGGVIDVDGDMAPATRRKFLEVTAAVAGFFAARPDPHQGR
;
A
#
# COMPACT_ATOMS: atom_id res chain seq x y z
N MET A 1 18.45 -11.29 32.83
CA MET A 1 17.00 -11.42 32.70
C MET A 1 16.40 -10.19 33.36
N ASN A 2 15.94 -9.24 32.56
CA ASN A 2 15.44 -7.95 33.05
C ASN A 2 13.93 -8.02 33.25
N ALA A 3 13.39 -7.20 34.15
CA ALA A 3 11.95 -7.04 34.42
C ALA A 3 11.07 -6.70 33.18
N ARG A 4 11.71 -6.45 32.02
CA ARG A 4 11.09 -6.31 30.69
C ARG A 4 10.63 -7.64 30.08
N ASP A 5 11.29 -8.76 30.40
CA ASP A 5 11.02 -10.08 29.80
C ASP A 5 9.97 -10.88 30.57
N GLU A 6 9.74 -10.53 31.84
CA GLU A 6 8.89 -11.29 32.75
C GLU A 6 7.40 -10.89 32.63
N PHE A 7 7.12 -9.63 32.25
CA PHE A 7 5.77 -9.08 32.18
C PHE A 7 4.94 -9.59 30.99
N LEU A 8 5.56 -9.81 29.82
CA LEU A 8 4.88 -10.26 28.59
C LEU A 8 4.47 -11.75 28.65
N ARG A 9 5.10 -12.54 29.54
CA ARG A 9 4.75 -13.95 29.75
C ARG A 9 3.54 -14.13 30.65
N ASP A 10 3.36 -13.27 31.65
CA ASP A 10 2.45 -13.54 32.77
C ASP A 10 0.99 -13.09 32.53
N ARG A 11 0.70 -12.37 31.43
CA ARG A 11 -0.67 -11.91 31.10
C ARG A 11 -1.17 -12.22 29.69
N LEU A 12 -0.39 -12.95 28.88
CA LEU A 12 -0.77 -13.37 27.52
C LEU A 12 -0.84 -14.90 27.35
N GLN A 13 -0.89 -15.65 28.46
CA GLN A 13 -1.31 -17.04 28.41
C GLN A 13 -2.84 -17.12 28.21
N PRO A 14 -3.32 -17.98 27.30
CA PRO A 14 -4.75 -18.21 27.15
C PRO A 14 -5.29 -18.87 28.43
N ASP A 15 -6.42 -18.36 28.92
CA ASP A 15 -7.22 -19.04 29.94
C ASP A 15 -7.43 -20.50 29.50
N GLN A 16 -7.15 -21.43 30.42
CA GLN A 16 -7.58 -22.82 30.23
C GLN A 16 -9.10 -22.85 30.04
N PRO A 17 -9.64 -23.62 29.08
CA PRO A 17 -11.07 -23.72 28.92
C PRO A 17 -11.69 -24.37 30.16
N ALA A 18 -12.57 -23.63 30.84
CA ALA A 18 -13.43 -24.17 31.89
C ALA A 18 -14.30 -25.29 31.31
N ALA A 19 -14.48 -26.35 32.10
CA ALA A 19 -15.32 -27.50 31.77
C ALA A 19 -16.78 -27.06 31.47
N PRO A 20 -17.48 -27.71 30.53
CA PRO A 20 -18.85 -27.34 30.18
C PRO A 20 -19.83 -27.65 31.32
N PRO A 21 -20.84 -26.79 31.58
CA PRO A 21 -21.88 -27.07 32.55
C PRO A 21 -22.84 -28.16 32.08
N GLU A 22 -23.26 -29.00 33.02
CA GLU A 22 -24.19 -30.12 32.87
C GLU A 22 -25.63 -29.62 32.53
N PRO A 23 -26.38 -30.29 31.65
CA PRO A 23 -27.72 -29.84 31.27
C PRO A 23 -28.76 -30.12 32.38
N PRO A 24 -29.73 -29.21 32.61
CA PRO A 24 -30.75 -29.41 33.64
C PRO A 24 -31.78 -30.49 33.26
N ALA A 25 -32.23 -31.24 34.28
CA ALA A 25 -33.22 -32.29 34.19
C ALA A 25 -34.62 -31.76 33.81
N ARG A 26 -35.33 -32.51 32.96
CA ARG A 26 -36.73 -32.23 32.57
C ARG A 26 -37.72 -32.54 33.70
N PRO A 27 -38.70 -31.66 34.00
CA PRO A 27 -39.82 -31.99 34.86
C PRO A 27 -40.92 -32.80 34.11
N PRO A 28 -41.75 -33.59 34.84
CA PRO A 28 -42.75 -34.48 34.25
C PRO A 28 -44.00 -33.74 33.77
N GLY A 29 -44.59 -34.21 32.67
CA GLY A 29 -45.79 -33.62 32.06
C GLY A 29 -47.11 -34.02 32.76
N PRO A 30 -48.16 -33.18 32.72
CA PRO A 30 -49.50 -33.54 33.18
C PRO A 30 -50.39 -34.12 32.06
N PRO A 31 -51.51 -34.79 32.42
CA PRO A 31 -52.19 -35.77 31.56
C PRO A 31 -53.27 -35.19 30.64
N ALA A 32 -53.65 -36.00 29.66
CA ALA A 32 -54.59 -35.74 28.57
C ALA A 32 -56.03 -35.38 29.01
N ARG A 33 -56.70 -34.54 28.21
CA ARG A 33 -58.17 -34.41 28.15
C ARG A 33 -58.64 -34.29 26.70
N ASP A 34 -59.75 -34.99 26.45
CA ASP A 34 -60.48 -35.25 25.21
C ASP A 34 -61.46 -34.09 24.83
N PRO A 35 -62.18 -34.12 23.70
CA PRO A 35 -62.36 -32.98 22.80
C PRO A 35 -63.79 -32.42 22.78
N ARG A 36 -63.96 -31.16 22.36
CA ARG A 36 -65.16 -30.57 21.71
C ARG A 36 -65.09 -29.04 21.75
N THR A 37 -64.84 -28.40 20.60
CA THR A 37 -65.68 -27.37 19.93
C THR A 37 -64.89 -26.69 18.79
N ALA A 38 -65.56 -26.51 17.65
CA ALA A 38 -65.11 -25.86 16.41
C ALA A 38 -64.99 -24.32 16.60
N ALA A 39 -64.39 -23.45 15.75
CA ALA A 39 -64.05 -23.44 14.32
C ALA A 39 -63.01 -22.28 14.05
N PRO A 40 -62.76 -21.79 12.81
CA PRO A 40 -61.47 -21.93 12.11
C PRO A 40 -60.66 -20.61 11.92
N ALA A 41 -59.34 -20.72 11.72
CA ALA A 41 -58.51 -19.66 11.11
C ALA A 41 -57.29 -20.27 10.40
N SER A 42 -57.07 -19.84 9.15
CA SER A 42 -56.08 -20.34 8.18
C SER A 42 -54.61 -20.23 8.63
N PRO A 43 -53.73 -21.19 8.28
CA PRO A 43 -52.29 -20.99 8.32
C PRO A 43 -51.68 -20.63 6.96
N ALA A 44 -50.70 -19.73 7.01
CA ALA A 44 -49.79 -19.33 5.93
C ALA A 44 -48.81 -20.47 5.53
N PRO A 45 -48.22 -20.43 4.31
CA PRO A 45 -47.46 -21.55 3.76
C PRO A 45 -46.07 -21.72 4.37
N THR A 46 -45.70 -22.97 4.65
CA THR A 46 -44.36 -23.44 5.04
C THR A 46 -43.41 -23.49 3.84
N PRO A 47 -42.09 -23.20 4.02
CA PRO A 47 -41.08 -23.35 2.98
C PRO A 47 -40.71 -24.82 2.73
N PRO A 48 -40.24 -25.18 1.51
CA PRO A 48 -39.93 -26.57 1.16
C PRO A 48 -38.63 -27.08 1.80
N PRO A 49 -38.49 -28.40 2.04
CA PRO A 49 -37.29 -29.00 2.61
C PRO A 49 -36.16 -29.15 1.57
N ALA A 50 -34.92 -29.03 2.04
CA ALA A 50 -33.71 -29.23 1.25
C ALA A 50 -33.50 -30.71 0.86
N PRO A 51 -32.95 -31.01 -0.34
CA PRO A 51 -32.74 -32.39 -0.79
C PRO A 51 -31.55 -33.07 -0.11
N ARG A 52 -31.75 -34.35 0.26
CA ARG A 52 -30.71 -35.26 0.77
C ARG A 52 -29.88 -35.85 -0.38
N PRO A 53 -28.60 -36.19 -0.16
CA PRO A 53 -27.76 -36.83 -1.16
C PRO A 53 -28.07 -38.33 -1.34
N THR A 54 -28.11 -38.79 -2.58
CA THR A 54 -28.26 -40.20 -2.98
C THR A 54 -26.91 -40.92 -3.10
N PRO A 55 -26.83 -42.24 -2.80
CA PRO A 55 -25.61 -43.04 -2.93
C PRO A 55 -25.30 -43.44 -4.39
N PRO A 56 -24.02 -43.74 -4.73
CA PRO A 56 -23.61 -44.08 -6.10
C PRO A 56 -23.97 -45.53 -6.48
N GLY A 57 -24.45 -45.72 -7.72
CA GLY A 57 -24.78 -47.01 -8.32
C GLY A 57 -23.57 -47.71 -9.00
N PRO A 58 -23.72 -49.00 -9.38
CA PRO A 58 -22.63 -49.87 -9.85
C PRO A 58 -22.21 -49.61 -11.32
N PRO A 59 -21.02 -50.08 -11.76
CA PRO A 59 -20.46 -49.75 -13.06
C PRO A 59 -21.08 -50.58 -14.20
N ALA A 60 -21.35 -49.92 -15.33
CA ALA A 60 -21.84 -50.55 -16.56
C ALA A 60 -20.70 -51.02 -17.47
N ALA A 61 -20.90 -52.19 -18.09
CA ALA A 61 -20.01 -52.86 -19.05
C ALA A 61 -20.02 -52.19 -20.44
N PRO A 62 -19.02 -52.45 -21.33
CA PRO A 62 -18.73 -51.62 -22.49
C PRO A 62 -19.60 -51.99 -23.71
N GLN A 63 -20.23 -50.97 -24.32
CA GLN A 63 -20.94 -51.10 -25.59
C GLN A 63 -20.04 -50.76 -26.78
N THR A 64 -20.15 -51.60 -27.81
CA THR A 64 -19.46 -51.55 -29.10
C THR A 64 -19.93 -50.37 -29.96
N ARG A 65 -18.98 -49.72 -30.65
CA ARG A 65 -19.23 -48.60 -31.58
C ARG A 65 -19.60 -49.10 -32.98
N PRO A 66 -20.61 -48.52 -33.66
CA PRO A 66 -20.71 -48.55 -35.12
C PRO A 66 -19.81 -47.46 -35.74
N GLY A 67 -19.21 -47.78 -36.89
CA GLY A 67 -18.20 -46.99 -37.58
C GLY A 67 -18.65 -45.59 -38.03
N VAL A 68 -17.71 -44.64 -37.94
CA VAL A 68 -17.80 -43.30 -38.49
C VAL A 68 -16.73 -43.19 -39.59
N ALA A 69 -17.16 -42.75 -40.78
CA ALA A 69 -16.33 -42.47 -41.94
C ALA A 69 -15.32 -41.33 -41.65
N PRO A 70 -14.16 -41.28 -42.33
CA PRO A 70 -13.15 -40.26 -42.07
C PRO A 70 -13.61 -38.86 -42.53
N GLU A 71 -13.64 -37.92 -41.58
CA GLU A 71 -13.85 -36.49 -41.79
C GLU A 71 -12.55 -35.83 -42.31
N PRO A 72 -12.63 -34.86 -43.26
CA PRO A 72 -11.45 -34.22 -43.86
C PRO A 72 -10.74 -33.27 -42.86
N PRO A 73 -9.44 -32.95 -43.09
CA PRO A 73 -8.66 -32.17 -42.14
C PRO A 73 -9.13 -30.70 -42.05
N PRO A 74 -8.94 -30.03 -40.90
CA PRO A 74 -9.35 -28.64 -40.70
C PRO A 74 -8.53 -27.67 -41.56
N ALA A 75 -9.21 -26.72 -42.18
CA ALA A 75 -8.61 -25.63 -42.93
C ALA A 75 -7.76 -24.72 -42.04
N ALA A 76 -6.56 -24.39 -42.51
CA ALA A 76 -5.63 -23.48 -41.85
C ALA A 76 -6.21 -22.04 -41.76
N PRO A 77 -5.92 -21.28 -40.69
CA PRO A 77 -6.34 -19.89 -40.57
C PRO A 77 -5.66 -18.99 -41.62
N PRO A 78 -6.35 -17.96 -42.14
CA PRO A 78 -5.77 -17.05 -43.13
C PRO A 78 -4.63 -16.25 -42.51
N ARG A 79 -3.51 -16.16 -43.24
CA ARG A 79 -2.37 -15.32 -42.89
C ARG A 79 -2.79 -13.83 -42.88
N PRO A 80 -2.28 -13.01 -41.95
CA PRO A 80 -2.50 -11.57 -41.98
C PRO A 80 -1.86 -10.94 -43.23
N PRO A 81 -2.45 -9.88 -43.80
CA PRO A 81 -1.91 -9.21 -44.98
C PRO A 81 -0.55 -8.56 -44.68
N VAL A 82 0.40 -8.79 -45.57
CA VAL A 82 1.72 -8.17 -45.57
C VAL A 82 1.55 -6.66 -45.88
N PRO A 83 2.14 -5.74 -45.09
CA PRO A 83 2.07 -4.31 -45.40
C PRO A 83 2.82 -4.00 -46.70
N PRO A 84 2.34 -3.07 -47.55
CA PRO A 84 3.02 -2.70 -48.77
C PRO A 84 4.40 -2.10 -48.47
N GLN A 85 5.44 -2.66 -49.08
CA GLN A 85 6.79 -2.12 -49.05
C GLN A 85 6.77 -0.72 -49.67
N ARG A 86 7.15 0.30 -48.90
CA ARG A 86 7.44 1.63 -49.44
C ARG A 86 8.64 1.53 -50.40
N PRO A 87 8.61 2.25 -51.54
CA PRO A 87 9.78 2.38 -52.40
C PRO A 87 10.97 2.95 -51.61
N ALA A 88 12.13 2.33 -51.78
CA ALA A 88 13.39 2.77 -51.20
C ALA A 88 13.68 4.23 -51.59
N ALA A 89 13.95 5.07 -50.60
CA ALA A 89 14.47 6.41 -50.81
C ALA A 89 15.89 6.33 -51.41
N PRO A 90 16.26 7.23 -52.33
CA PRO A 90 17.59 7.23 -52.94
C PRO A 90 18.68 7.53 -51.89
N PRO A 91 19.92 7.04 -52.09
CA PRO A 91 21.00 7.19 -51.12
C PRO A 91 21.35 8.67 -50.91
N GLN A 92 21.22 9.14 -49.67
CA GLN A 92 21.70 10.46 -49.27
C GLN A 92 23.24 10.44 -49.26
N ARG A 93 23.83 11.35 -50.03
CA ARG A 93 25.27 11.64 -50.07
C ARG A 93 25.77 12.07 -48.69
N PRO A 94 27.05 11.80 -48.35
CA PRO A 94 27.67 12.38 -47.16
C PRO A 94 27.70 13.91 -47.25
N PRO A 95 27.60 14.63 -46.11
CA PRO A 95 27.62 16.09 -46.11
C PRO A 95 28.96 16.60 -46.66
N ARG A 96 28.89 17.44 -47.70
CA ARG A 96 30.02 18.24 -48.16
C ARG A 96 30.40 19.22 -47.05
N GLN A 97 31.66 19.19 -46.64
CA GLN A 97 32.26 20.24 -45.82
C GLN A 97 32.13 21.58 -46.57
N ALA A 98 31.53 22.57 -45.92
CA ALA A 98 31.55 23.94 -46.40
C ALA A 98 32.95 24.55 -46.17
N PRO A 99 33.44 25.41 -47.07
CA PRO A 99 34.71 26.11 -46.87
C PRO A 99 34.60 27.09 -45.68
N PRO A 100 35.72 27.36 -44.97
CA PRO A 100 35.73 28.24 -43.81
C PRO A 100 35.39 29.68 -44.22
N ALA A 101 34.48 30.31 -43.47
CA ALA A 101 34.16 31.72 -43.60
C ALA A 101 35.33 32.59 -43.07
N PRO A 102 35.57 33.79 -43.64
CA PRO A 102 36.61 34.68 -43.18
C PRO A 102 36.33 35.24 -41.77
N PRO A 103 37.37 35.57 -40.98
CA PRO A 103 37.20 36.06 -39.62
C PRO A 103 36.55 37.45 -39.61
N ALA A 104 35.50 37.60 -38.81
CA ALA A 104 34.87 38.89 -38.53
C ALA A 104 35.77 39.74 -37.62
N PRO A 105 35.77 41.08 -37.77
CA PRO A 105 36.60 41.98 -36.97
C PRO A 105 36.16 42.02 -35.50
N GLU A 106 37.16 42.07 -34.63
CA GLU A 106 37.08 42.07 -33.17
C GLU A 106 36.42 43.36 -32.65
N PRO A 107 35.49 43.29 -31.67
CA PRO A 107 34.91 44.48 -31.05
C PRO A 107 35.92 45.16 -30.10
N PRO A 108 35.89 46.50 -29.98
CA PRO A 108 36.82 47.24 -29.13
C PRO A 108 36.57 46.94 -27.62
N PRO A 109 37.62 47.07 -26.78
CA PRO A 109 37.52 46.73 -25.36
C PRO A 109 36.61 47.71 -24.61
N PRO A 110 35.74 47.24 -23.69
CA PRO A 110 35.01 48.12 -22.79
C PRO A 110 35.97 48.72 -21.76
N ALA A 111 35.90 50.05 -21.64
CA ALA A 111 36.63 50.83 -20.66
C ALA A 111 36.28 50.42 -19.21
N GLY A 112 37.32 50.35 -18.37
CA GLY A 112 37.31 50.57 -16.92
C GLY A 112 36.18 49.93 -16.11
N ARG A 113 36.39 48.70 -15.61
CA ARG A 113 35.70 48.24 -14.39
C ARG A 113 36.42 48.84 -13.17
N PRO A 114 35.71 49.44 -12.19
CA PRO A 114 36.28 49.70 -10.89
C PRO A 114 36.56 48.36 -10.19
N GLU A 115 37.70 48.25 -9.52
CA GLU A 115 38.09 47.07 -8.73
C GLU A 115 37.03 46.75 -7.65
N PRO A 116 36.76 45.47 -7.37
CA PRO A 116 35.93 45.10 -6.23
C PRO A 116 36.70 45.37 -4.94
N GLN A 117 36.30 46.44 -4.24
CA GLN A 117 36.69 46.63 -2.85
C GLN A 117 36.16 45.45 -2.04
N TYR A 118 37.08 44.61 -1.54
CA TYR A 118 36.79 43.64 -0.49
C TYR A 118 36.25 44.41 0.72
N ARG A 119 34.94 44.33 0.93
CA ARG A 119 34.31 44.78 2.17
C ARG A 119 34.21 43.59 3.11
N GLU A 120 34.90 43.69 4.25
CA GLU A 120 34.74 42.75 5.36
C GLU A 120 33.25 42.58 5.71
N PRO A 121 32.78 41.36 6.02
CA PRO A 121 31.40 41.14 6.40
C PRO A 121 31.13 41.78 7.77
N GLN A 122 30.25 42.79 7.80
CA GLN A 122 29.64 43.25 9.03
C GLN A 122 28.66 42.19 9.56
N PRO A 123 28.70 41.84 10.86
CA PRO A 123 27.71 40.97 11.46
C PRO A 123 26.42 41.78 11.69
N GLY A 124 25.40 41.55 10.87
CA GLY A 124 24.14 42.26 11.00
C GLY A 124 23.02 41.70 10.11
N ALA A 125 22.03 41.10 10.78
CA ALA A 125 20.71 40.71 10.29
C ALA A 125 20.64 39.57 9.25
N ALA A 126 20.24 38.40 9.75
CA ALA A 126 19.69 37.32 8.92
C ALA A 126 18.50 37.85 8.09
N PRO A 127 18.37 37.47 6.80
CA PRO A 127 17.18 37.77 6.04
C PRO A 127 15.95 37.14 6.72
N ALA A 128 14.92 37.96 6.93
CA ALA A 128 13.66 37.50 7.52
C ALA A 128 13.10 36.30 6.74
N PRO A 129 12.53 35.29 7.42
CA PRO A 129 11.92 34.17 6.73
C PRO A 129 10.80 34.69 5.83
N SER A 130 10.85 34.34 4.54
CA SER A 130 9.77 34.61 3.59
C SER A 130 8.44 34.11 4.19
N PRO A 131 7.34 34.87 4.08
CA PRO A 131 6.06 34.44 4.59
C PRO A 131 5.69 33.10 3.94
N ALA A 132 5.40 32.10 4.78
CA ALA A 132 4.91 30.80 4.33
C ALA A 132 3.68 31.03 3.43
N PRO A 133 3.54 30.27 2.32
CA PRO A 133 2.37 30.40 1.45
C PRO A 133 1.08 30.30 2.27
N GLU A 134 0.17 31.27 2.11
CA GLU A 134 -1.12 31.27 2.81
C GLU A 134 -1.90 30.00 2.41
N LEU A 135 -2.14 29.11 3.39
CA LEU A 135 -2.93 27.89 3.18
C LEU A 135 -4.38 28.26 2.81
N PRO A 136 -5.00 27.59 1.83
CA PRO A 136 -6.36 27.92 1.41
C PRO A 136 -7.38 27.69 2.54
N ASP A 137 -8.26 28.68 2.74
CA ASP A 137 -9.33 28.61 3.73
C ASP A 137 -10.37 27.55 3.39
N ARG A 138 -10.74 26.72 4.36
CA ARG A 138 -11.81 25.71 4.25
C ARG A 138 -12.96 26.01 5.22
N GLY A 139 -14.19 25.66 4.84
CA GLY A 139 -15.39 25.74 5.67
C GLY A 139 -15.94 27.15 5.94
N TRP A 140 -16.57 27.36 7.11
CA TRP A 140 -17.22 28.63 7.51
C TRP A 140 -16.29 29.84 7.48
N ARG A 141 -14.98 29.61 7.59
CA ARG A 141 -13.94 30.63 7.55
C ARG A 141 -13.76 31.23 6.15
N ARG A 142 -13.87 30.39 5.11
CA ARG A 142 -13.94 30.85 3.72
C ARG A 142 -15.16 31.74 3.52
N LEU A 143 -16.29 31.36 4.11
CA LEU A 143 -17.52 32.15 4.13
C LEU A 143 -17.35 33.47 4.88
N VAL A 144 -16.69 33.50 6.05
CA VAL A 144 -16.39 34.74 6.78
C VAL A 144 -15.44 35.64 6.00
N ARG A 145 -14.40 35.09 5.35
CA ARG A 145 -13.51 35.88 4.49
C ARG A 145 -14.27 36.49 3.30
N LEU A 146 -15.16 35.72 2.68
CA LEU A 146 -16.04 36.19 1.61
C LEU A 146 -17.02 37.26 2.12
N ALA A 147 -17.67 37.02 3.25
CA ALA A 147 -18.67 37.93 3.85
C ALA A 147 -18.05 39.22 4.39
N THR A 148 -16.79 39.18 4.83
CA THR A 148 -16.05 40.35 5.32
C THR A 148 -15.19 41.00 4.23
N PHE A 149 -15.33 40.60 2.97
CA PHE A 149 -14.50 41.10 1.85
C PHE A 149 -12.99 41.05 2.14
N GLY A 150 -12.54 40.08 2.94
CA GLY A 150 -11.15 39.93 3.35
C GLY A 150 -10.69 40.80 4.53
N LEU A 151 -11.58 41.58 5.17
CA LEU A 151 -11.27 42.37 6.37
C LEU A 151 -10.92 41.48 7.58
N ILE A 152 -11.51 40.29 7.66
CA ILE A 152 -11.17 39.28 8.68
C ILE A 152 -10.55 38.08 7.97
N LYS A 153 -9.24 37.88 8.19
CA LYS A 153 -8.50 36.67 7.79
C LYS A 153 -8.35 35.73 8.98
N PRO A 154 -9.34 34.87 9.28
CA PRO A 154 -9.13 33.84 10.28
C PRO A 154 -8.02 32.91 9.75
N GLY A 155 -6.83 32.95 10.36
CA GLY A 155 -5.70 32.13 9.93
C GLY A 155 -6.01 30.62 9.89
N PRO A 156 -5.13 29.81 9.26
CA PRO A 156 -5.37 28.39 9.06
C PRO A 156 -5.66 27.71 10.39
N SER A 157 -6.66 26.83 10.42
CA SER A 157 -7.00 26.05 11.62
C SER A 157 -5.81 25.20 12.09
N ALA A 158 -5.78 24.83 13.37
CA ALA A 158 -4.76 23.90 13.89
C ALA A 158 -4.72 22.60 13.06
N ALA A 159 -5.88 22.15 12.58
CA ALA A 159 -6.01 21.02 11.68
C ALA A 159 -5.29 21.22 10.35
N GLN A 160 -5.54 22.34 9.67
CA GLN A 160 -4.89 22.67 8.39
C GLN A 160 -3.38 22.88 8.55
N ARG A 161 -2.95 23.50 9.66
CA ARG A 161 -1.52 23.65 9.94
C ARG A 161 -0.83 22.31 10.13
N GLN A 162 -1.46 21.37 10.84
CA GLN A 162 -0.90 20.04 11.03
C GLN A 162 -0.86 19.25 9.71
N GLU A 163 -1.91 19.35 8.89
CA GLU A 163 -1.94 18.73 7.56
C GLU A 163 -0.81 19.28 6.67
N ALA A 164 -0.62 20.60 6.64
CA ALA A 164 0.49 21.22 5.93
C ALA A 164 1.87 20.81 6.45
N GLN A 165 2.02 20.60 7.76
CA GLN A 165 3.26 20.07 8.35
C GLN A 165 3.53 18.64 7.88
N PHE A 166 2.50 17.78 7.81
CA PHE A 166 2.63 16.44 7.27
C PHE A 166 3.02 16.46 5.79
N GLU A 167 2.34 17.26 4.97
CA GLU A 167 2.71 17.42 3.57
C GLU A 167 4.14 17.93 3.38
N ALA A 168 4.57 18.91 4.18
CA ALA A 168 5.93 19.43 4.14
C ALA A 168 6.95 18.35 4.51
N ALA A 169 6.69 17.55 5.55
CA ALA A 169 7.54 16.44 5.93
C ALA A 169 7.62 15.38 4.81
N ILE A 170 6.49 15.05 4.18
CA ILE A 170 6.43 14.10 3.05
C ILE A 170 7.20 14.62 1.84
N ARG A 171 7.27 15.93 1.61
CA ARG A 171 7.98 16.54 0.47
C ARG A 171 9.48 16.79 0.70
N THR A 172 10.02 16.45 1.87
CA THR A 172 11.45 16.60 2.18
C THR A 172 12.33 15.91 1.14
N VAL A 173 13.46 16.52 0.74
CA VAL A 173 14.36 15.89 -0.25
C VAL A 173 14.87 14.56 0.29
N LEU A 174 14.86 13.54 -0.56
CA LEU A 174 15.32 12.18 -0.25
C LEU A 174 16.51 11.84 -1.15
N HIS A 175 17.50 11.12 -0.61
CA HIS A 175 18.72 10.75 -1.34
C HIS A 175 18.82 9.23 -1.44
N GLY A 176 18.65 8.70 -2.65
CA GLY A 176 18.65 7.27 -2.93
C GLY A 176 17.25 6.65 -2.86
N ASN A 177 17.22 5.33 -2.68
CA ASN A 177 15.97 4.55 -2.70
C ASN A 177 15.61 4.11 -1.29
N TYR A 178 14.29 4.10 -1.03
CA TYR A 178 13.73 3.85 0.28
C TYR A 178 12.63 2.79 0.23
N LYS A 179 12.63 1.89 1.21
CA LYS A 179 11.65 0.80 1.29
C LYS A 179 10.90 0.84 2.61
N VAL A 180 9.58 0.79 2.53
CA VAL A 180 8.70 0.61 3.70
C VAL A 180 7.89 -0.66 3.55
N GLY A 181 8.00 -1.55 4.53
CA GLY A 181 7.19 -2.76 4.60
C GLY A 181 5.89 -2.52 5.35
N VAL A 182 4.85 -3.27 5.02
CA VAL A 182 3.56 -3.25 5.72
C VAL A 182 3.23 -4.67 6.19
N LEU A 183 3.25 -4.87 7.51
CA LEU A 183 3.03 -6.14 8.19
C LEU A 183 1.82 -6.10 9.12
N GLY A 184 1.35 -7.27 9.55
CA GLY A 184 0.20 -7.40 10.44
C GLY A 184 -0.62 -8.67 10.19
N LYS A 185 -1.62 -8.90 11.04
CA LYS A 185 -2.51 -10.07 10.93
C LYS A 185 -3.35 -10.04 9.64
N GLY A 186 -3.96 -11.17 9.27
CA GLY A 186 -4.96 -11.19 8.21
C GLY A 186 -6.17 -10.31 8.56
N GLY A 187 -6.75 -9.60 7.59
CA GLY A 187 -7.98 -8.84 7.77
C GLY A 187 -7.87 -7.45 8.43
N VAL A 188 -6.71 -7.05 8.95
CA VAL A 188 -6.52 -5.75 9.65
C VAL A 188 -6.41 -4.53 8.71
N GLY A 189 -6.44 -4.74 7.39
CA GLY A 189 -6.37 -3.67 6.40
C GLY A 189 -4.96 -3.31 5.89
N LYS A 190 -3.96 -4.21 6.01
CA LYS A 190 -2.58 -4.01 5.49
C LYS A 190 -2.53 -3.48 4.07
N THR A 191 -3.17 -4.17 3.14
CA THR A 191 -3.23 -3.79 1.72
C THR A 191 -3.86 -2.41 1.51
N SER A 192 -4.88 -2.06 2.30
CA SER A 192 -5.47 -0.71 2.25
C SER A 192 -4.50 0.34 2.77
N VAL A 193 -3.78 0.06 3.86
CA VAL A 193 -2.74 0.96 4.39
C VAL A 193 -1.60 1.12 3.37
N ALA A 194 -1.12 0.04 2.76
CA ALA A 194 -0.06 0.07 1.76
C ALA A 194 -0.46 0.89 0.53
N ALA A 195 -1.65 0.65 -0.03
CA ALA A 195 -2.16 1.40 -1.17
C ALA A 195 -2.39 2.88 -0.84
N SER A 196 -2.93 3.21 0.35
CA SER A 196 -3.14 4.60 0.78
C SER A 196 -1.82 5.35 0.98
N VAL A 197 -0.85 4.76 1.70
CA VAL A 197 0.45 5.37 1.96
C VAL A 197 1.24 5.54 0.66
N GLY A 198 1.26 4.51 -0.21
CA GLY A 198 1.89 4.60 -1.52
C GLY A 198 1.28 5.68 -2.40
N SER A 199 -0.05 5.81 -2.38
CA SER A 199 -0.75 6.81 -3.19
C SER A 199 -0.46 8.23 -2.72
N LEU A 200 -0.42 8.46 -1.40
CA LEU A 200 -0.02 9.75 -0.84
C LEU A 200 1.43 10.11 -1.15
N PHE A 201 2.35 9.14 -1.10
CA PHE A 201 3.73 9.37 -1.54
C PHE A 201 3.76 9.77 -3.02
N ALA A 202 3.07 9.05 -3.90
CA ALA A 202 3.03 9.35 -5.33
C ALA A 202 2.39 10.71 -5.64
N GLU A 203 1.28 11.04 -4.97
CA GLU A 203 0.54 12.29 -5.15
C GLU A 203 1.37 13.52 -4.74
N LEU A 204 2.03 13.43 -3.58
CA LEU A 204 2.74 14.54 -2.96
C LEU A 204 4.19 14.67 -3.43
N ARG A 205 4.78 13.58 -3.94
CA ARG A 205 6.15 13.54 -4.46
C ARG A 205 6.18 13.25 -5.96
N ARG A 206 5.57 14.13 -6.76
CA ARG A 206 5.41 13.93 -8.22
C ARG A 206 6.73 13.82 -8.99
N GLN A 207 7.82 14.33 -8.43
CA GLN A 207 9.17 14.21 -8.98
C GLN A 207 9.80 12.83 -8.72
N ASP A 208 9.27 12.07 -7.78
CA ASP A 208 9.77 10.76 -7.41
C ASP A 208 8.90 9.65 -8.01
N HIS A 209 9.52 8.53 -8.35
CA HIS A 209 8.80 7.34 -8.78
C HIS A 209 8.51 6.46 -7.57
N VAL A 210 7.23 6.15 -7.35
CA VAL A 210 6.76 5.33 -6.22
C VAL A 210 6.12 4.04 -6.75
N VAL A 211 6.51 2.91 -6.17
CA VAL A 211 5.95 1.59 -6.50
C VAL A 211 5.40 0.90 -5.26
N ALA A 212 4.27 0.24 -5.40
CA ALA A 212 3.73 -0.70 -4.43
C ALA A 212 4.03 -2.13 -4.89
N ILE A 213 4.55 -2.97 -4.00
CA ILE A 213 4.95 -4.34 -4.30
C ILE A 213 4.10 -5.27 -3.44
N ASP A 214 3.36 -6.17 -4.08
CA ASP A 214 2.58 -7.20 -3.39
C ASP A 214 3.46 -8.42 -3.12
N ALA A 215 3.92 -8.56 -1.88
CA ALA A 215 4.74 -9.67 -1.41
C ALA A 215 3.91 -10.72 -0.64
N ASP A 216 2.58 -10.71 -0.75
CA ASP A 216 1.72 -11.71 -0.13
C ASP A 216 1.65 -13.00 -0.99
N THR A 217 2.22 -14.08 -0.48
CA THR A 217 2.24 -15.39 -1.14
C THR A 217 0.91 -16.15 -1.04
N ALA A 218 -0.02 -15.70 -0.19
CA ALA A 218 -1.27 -16.40 0.09
C ALA A 218 -2.38 -16.00 -0.88
N PHE A 219 -2.73 -14.72 -0.99
CA PHE A 219 -3.70 -14.16 -1.94
C PHE A 219 -3.51 -12.65 -2.04
N GLY A 220 -2.46 -12.21 -2.73
CA GLY A 220 -2.18 -10.78 -2.95
C GLY A 220 -3.36 -10.05 -3.59
N ARG A 221 -3.78 -8.93 -3.00
CA ARG A 221 -4.92 -8.12 -3.47
C ARG A 221 -4.53 -6.69 -3.81
N LEU A 222 -3.25 -6.35 -3.73
CA LEU A 222 -2.79 -4.97 -3.84
C LEU A 222 -3.15 -4.35 -5.19
N SER A 223 -3.01 -5.11 -6.29
CA SER A 223 -3.40 -4.66 -7.63
C SER A 223 -4.88 -4.26 -7.69
N SER A 224 -5.79 -5.01 -7.05
CA SER A 224 -7.23 -4.68 -7.06
C SER A 224 -7.56 -3.37 -6.32
N ARG A 225 -6.64 -2.88 -5.48
CA ARG A 225 -6.76 -1.63 -4.72
C ARG A 225 -6.10 -0.45 -5.41
N ILE A 226 -5.24 -0.69 -6.40
CA ILE A 226 -4.46 0.35 -7.10
C ILE A 226 -4.85 0.41 -8.58
N ASP A 227 -4.70 -0.69 -9.31
CA ASP A 227 -5.07 -0.81 -10.72
C ASP A 227 -5.52 -2.25 -11.05
N PRO A 228 -6.84 -2.52 -11.05
CA PRO A 228 -7.39 -3.85 -11.30
C PRO A 228 -7.10 -4.38 -12.70
N ARG A 229 -6.68 -3.52 -13.63
CA ARG A 229 -6.33 -3.90 -15.00
C ARG A 229 -4.88 -4.35 -15.12
N SER A 230 -4.08 -4.18 -14.06
CA SER A 230 -2.69 -4.62 -14.03
C SER A 230 -2.59 -6.14 -14.18
N SER A 231 -1.92 -6.58 -15.22
CA SER A 231 -1.60 -8.00 -15.45
C SER A 231 -0.15 -8.35 -15.09
N GLY A 232 0.68 -7.34 -14.80
CA GLY A 232 2.11 -7.51 -14.55
C GLY A 232 2.42 -8.35 -13.33
N SER A 233 3.39 -9.26 -13.47
CA SER A 233 3.82 -10.16 -12.40
C SER A 233 5.33 -10.16 -12.19
N PHE A 234 5.77 -10.64 -11.02
CA PHE A 234 7.20 -10.79 -10.71
C PHE A 234 7.97 -11.52 -11.81
N TRP A 235 7.42 -12.61 -12.35
CA TRP A 235 8.06 -13.44 -13.36
C TRP A 235 8.27 -12.70 -14.69
N GLU A 236 7.33 -11.85 -15.10
CA GLU A 236 7.48 -11.03 -16.31
C GLU A 236 8.58 -9.97 -16.13
N LEU A 237 8.68 -9.41 -14.91
CA LEU A 237 9.71 -8.44 -14.58
C LEU A 237 11.10 -9.09 -14.45
N THR A 238 11.20 -10.33 -13.95
CA THR A 238 12.49 -11.00 -13.74
C THR A 238 12.99 -11.81 -14.95
N ALA A 239 12.10 -12.34 -15.79
CA ALA A 239 12.48 -13.22 -16.90
C ALA A 239 13.19 -12.48 -18.04
N ASP A 240 12.83 -11.21 -18.28
CA ASP A 240 13.38 -10.45 -19.39
C ASP A 240 14.71 -9.77 -18.99
N LYS A 241 15.83 -10.34 -19.47
CA LYS A 241 17.18 -9.87 -19.13
C LYS A 241 17.53 -8.50 -19.72
N ASN A 242 16.78 -8.02 -20.70
CA ASN A 242 17.06 -6.77 -21.40
C ASN A 242 16.26 -5.58 -20.85
N LEU A 243 15.55 -5.76 -19.73
CA LEU A 243 14.84 -4.66 -19.06
C LEU A 243 15.80 -3.68 -18.38
N GLY A 244 16.22 -2.70 -19.17
CA GLY A 244 17.12 -1.64 -18.72
C GLY A 244 16.45 -0.28 -18.59
N SER A 245 15.42 0.01 -19.39
CA SER A 245 14.81 1.34 -19.42
C SER A 245 13.60 1.46 -18.48
N PHE A 246 13.37 2.68 -17.97
CA PHE A 246 12.21 2.97 -17.13
C PHE A 246 10.89 2.64 -17.85
N ALA A 247 10.79 2.99 -19.14
CA ALA A 247 9.59 2.78 -19.95
C ALA A 247 9.21 1.29 -20.05
N GLU A 248 10.19 0.41 -20.20
CA GLU A 248 9.93 -1.04 -20.29
C GLU A 248 9.54 -1.62 -18.92
N VAL A 249 10.12 -1.12 -17.83
CA VAL A 249 9.75 -1.54 -16.47
C VAL A 249 8.32 -1.13 -16.15
N VAL A 250 7.95 0.14 -16.36
CA VAL A 250 6.58 0.61 -16.08
C VAL A 250 5.54 -0.02 -17.00
N GLY A 251 5.93 -0.45 -18.21
CA GLY A 251 5.06 -1.23 -19.10
C GLY A 251 4.61 -2.58 -18.52
N ARG A 252 5.26 -3.06 -17.45
CA ARG A 252 4.93 -4.29 -16.72
C ARG A 252 4.28 -4.02 -15.36
N LEU A 253 3.90 -2.77 -15.08
CA LEU A 253 3.31 -2.37 -13.80
C LEU A 253 1.93 -1.74 -14.03
N GLY A 254 1.03 -1.92 -13.08
CA GLY A 254 -0.20 -1.14 -13.02
C GLY A 254 0.08 0.28 -12.53
N ARG A 255 -0.88 1.19 -12.71
CA ARG A 255 -0.76 2.56 -12.19
C ARG A 255 -2.11 3.18 -11.86
N ASN A 256 -2.23 3.80 -10.68
CA ASN A 256 -3.43 4.56 -10.30
C ASN A 256 -3.35 6.05 -10.68
N ALA A 257 -4.45 6.78 -10.44
CA ALA A 257 -4.56 8.21 -10.73
C ALA A 257 -3.59 9.09 -9.92
N ALA A 258 -3.23 8.67 -8.69
CA ALA A 258 -2.25 9.36 -7.85
C ALA A 258 -0.81 9.24 -8.37
N GLY A 259 -0.56 8.33 -9.31
CA GLY A 259 0.77 8.09 -9.88
C GLY A 259 1.52 6.91 -9.25
N LEU A 260 0.90 6.16 -8.35
CA LEU A 260 1.49 4.98 -7.72
C LEU A 260 1.52 3.83 -8.74
N HIS A 261 2.71 3.29 -8.98
CA HIS A 261 2.87 2.05 -9.73
C HIS A 261 2.62 0.82 -8.85
N VAL A 262 2.18 -0.30 -9.42
CA VAL A 262 1.99 -1.55 -8.67
C VAL A 262 2.58 -2.76 -9.40
N LEU A 263 3.34 -3.57 -8.66
CA LEU A 263 3.73 -4.93 -9.04
C LEU A 263 2.85 -5.93 -8.27
N GLY A 264 2.01 -6.66 -9.01
CA GLY A 264 1.11 -7.66 -8.44
C GLY A 264 1.82 -8.97 -8.10
N GLY A 265 1.35 -9.62 -7.01
CA GLY A 265 1.91 -10.87 -6.49
C GLY A 265 1.54 -12.09 -7.33
N GLU A 266 0.34 -12.09 -7.91
CA GLU A 266 -0.17 -13.19 -8.73
C GLU A 266 -0.46 -12.69 -10.16
N PRO A 267 -0.08 -13.46 -11.21
CA PRO A 267 -0.49 -13.12 -12.57
C PRO A 267 -2.01 -13.18 -12.71
N ALA A 268 -2.58 -12.23 -13.46
CA ALA A 268 -4.03 -12.15 -13.69
C ALA A 268 -4.62 -13.39 -14.40
N SER A 269 -3.78 -14.26 -14.97
CA SER A 269 -4.19 -15.50 -15.63
C SER A 269 -3.05 -16.53 -15.60
N GLY A 270 -3.39 -17.82 -15.50
CA GLY A 270 -2.43 -18.92 -15.55
C GLY A 270 -2.25 -19.66 -14.21
N PRO A 271 -1.37 -20.68 -14.17
CA PRO A 271 -1.14 -21.46 -12.96
C PRO A 271 -0.45 -20.63 -11.89
N ARG A 272 -0.94 -20.74 -10.66
CA ARG A 272 -0.37 -20.08 -9.49
C ARG A 272 1.09 -20.46 -9.32
N ARG A 273 1.94 -19.45 -9.22
CA ARG A 273 3.37 -19.60 -8.89
C ARG A 273 3.59 -19.06 -7.49
N VAL A 274 4.27 -19.83 -6.66
CA VAL A 274 4.67 -19.37 -5.33
C VAL A 274 5.82 -18.40 -5.51
N LEU A 275 5.67 -17.18 -5.00
CA LEU A 275 6.75 -16.20 -4.96
C LEU A 275 7.83 -16.72 -4.00
N ASP A 276 9.04 -16.87 -4.51
CA ASP A 276 10.21 -17.23 -3.71
C ASP A 276 11.10 -16.00 -3.41
N PRO A 277 11.98 -16.07 -2.40
CA PRO A 277 12.85 -14.96 -2.01
C PRO A 277 13.78 -14.48 -3.14
N ALA A 278 14.27 -15.37 -4.00
CA ALA A 278 15.21 -15.01 -5.05
C ALA A 278 14.51 -14.20 -6.16
N ILE A 279 13.28 -14.60 -6.53
CA ILE A 279 12.44 -13.85 -7.46
C ILE A 279 12.07 -12.48 -6.89
N TYR A 280 11.65 -12.42 -5.62
CA TYR A 280 11.38 -11.15 -4.96
C TYR A 280 12.61 -10.23 -4.97
N ARG A 281 13.78 -10.74 -4.54
CA ARG A 281 15.02 -9.98 -4.48
C ARG A 281 15.44 -9.46 -5.85
N GLU A 282 15.30 -10.27 -6.89
CA GLU A 282 15.59 -9.83 -8.27
C GLU A 282 14.62 -8.75 -8.73
N ALA A 283 13.32 -8.91 -8.51
CA ALA A 283 12.32 -7.90 -8.85
C ALA A 283 12.58 -6.58 -8.10
N ALA A 284 12.82 -6.64 -6.79
CA ALA A 284 13.12 -5.48 -5.96
C ALA A 284 14.37 -4.75 -6.47
N ARG A 285 15.47 -5.46 -6.75
CA ARG A 285 16.70 -4.86 -7.31
C ARG A 285 16.50 -4.19 -8.67
N ARG A 286 15.54 -4.66 -9.48
CA ARG A 286 15.19 -4.02 -10.75
C ARG A 286 14.42 -2.74 -10.53
N LEU A 287 13.45 -2.77 -9.61
CA LEU A 287 12.66 -1.59 -9.25
C LEU A 287 13.54 -0.51 -8.60
N ASP A 288 14.54 -0.89 -7.78
CA ASP A 288 15.47 0.05 -7.16
C ASP A 288 16.19 0.95 -8.18
N ARG A 289 16.42 0.52 -9.41
CA ARG A 289 17.09 1.38 -10.40
C ARG A 289 16.23 2.55 -10.88
N HIS A 290 14.94 2.50 -10.61
CA HIS A 290 13.96 3.39 -11.23
C HIS A 290 12.98 4.03 -10.24
N PHE A 291 12.82 3.46 -9.05
CA PHE A 291 11.86 3.90 -8.05
C PHE A 291 12.56 4.44 -6.82
N THR A 292 12.24 5.68 -6.44
CA THR A 292 12.75 6.32 -5.23
C THR A 292 12.14 5.67 -3.98
N ILE A 293 10.86 5.28 -4.02
CA ILE A 293 10.16 4.71 -2.86
C ILE A 293 9.43 3.43 -3.26
N ALA A 294 9.65 2.36 -2.49
CA ALA A 294 8.85 1.13 -2.57
C ALA A 294 8.03 0.91 -1.29
N VAL A 295 6.73 0.69 -1.46
CA VAL A 295 5.80 0.29 -0.39
C VAL A 295 5.48 -1.19 -0.57
N ILE A 296 5.89 -2.04 0.37
CA ILE A 296 5.84 -3.49 0.21
C ILE A 296 4.73 -4.06 1.09
N ASP A 297 3.62 -4.49 0.49
CA ASP A 297 2.51 -5.16 1.20
C ASP A 297 2.90 -6.61 1.47
N CYS A 298 3.15 -6.94 2.73
CA CYS A 298 3.62 -8.26 3.12
C CYS A 298 2.44 -9.17 3.50
N GLY A 299 2.62 -10.47 3.28
CA GLY A 299 1.69 -11.48 3.80
C GLY A 299 1.60 -11.46 5.33
N SER A 300 0.60 -12.14 5.88
CA SER A 300 0.37 -12.18 7.33
C SER A 300 1.32 -13.10 8.11
N THR A 301 2.20 -13.83 7.42
CA THR A 301 3.08 -14.84 8.02
C THR A 301 4.49 -14.28 8.13
N MET A 302 4.92 -14.00 9.36
CA MET A 302 6.23 -13.40 9.62
C MET A 302 7.38 -14.31 9.17
N ASP A 303 7.30 -15.61 9.47
CA ASP A 303 8.35 -16.59 9.16
C ASP A 303 8.34 -17.04 7.69
N SER A 304 7.50 -16.45 6.83
CA SER A 304 7.55 -16.71 5.39
C SER A 304 8.92 -16.31 4.83
N PRO A 305 9.59 -17.14 4.01
CA PRO A 305 10.89 -16.80 3.42
C PRO A 305 10.89 -15.46 2.69
N VAL A 306 9.80 -15.12 2.00
CA VAL A 306 9.67 -13.83 1.30
C VAL A 306 9.59 -12.67 2.29
N THR A 307 8.82 -12.80 3.37
CA THR A 307 8.76 -11.78 4.42
C THR A 307 10.12 -11.55 5.08
N GLN A 308 10.86 -12.62 5.34
CA GLN A 308 12.23 -12.53 5.88
C GLN A 308 13.16 -11.79 4.92
N GLU A 309 13.04 -12.07 3.62
CA GLU A 309 13.80 -11.36 2.58
C GLU A 309 13.46 -9.87 2.54
N VAL A 310 12.18 -9.52 2.61
CA VAL A 310 11.71 -8.12 2.65
C VAL A 310 12.33 -7.39 3.84
N LEU A 311 12.24 -7.96 5.04
CA LEU A 311 12.67 -7.35 6.30
C LEU A 311 14.16 -6.97 6.34
N GLN A 312 15.01 -7.67 5.58
CA GLN A 312 16.45 -7.40 5.52
C GLN A 312 16.79 -6.09 4.79
N ASP A 313 15.85 -5.56 4.01
CA ASP A 313 16.07 -4.47 3.07
C ASP A 313 15.16 -3.26 3.32
N LEU A 314 14.52 -3.19 4.51
CA LEU A 314 13.61 -2.10 4.87
C LEU A 314 14.30 -0.91 5.54
N ASP A 315 13.86 0.29 5.16
CA ASP A 315 14.19 1.54 5.82
C ASP A 315 13.17 1.92 6.90
N ALA A 316 11.93 1.46 6.76
CA ALA A 316 10.86 1.68 7.71
C ALA A 316 9.88 0.50 7.71
N LEU A 317 9.10 0.38 8.77
CA LEU A 317 8.07 -0.64 8.87
C LEU A 317 6.76 -0.06 9.39
N LEU A 318 5.65 -0.48 8.79
CA LEU A 318 4.32 -0.28 9.33
C LEU A 318 3.80 -1.60 9.88
N VAL A 319 3.48 -1.65 11.16
CA VAL A 319 2.78 -2.79 11.78
C VAL A 319 1.32 -2.41 11.93
N VAL A 320 0.48 -2.95 11.05
CA VAL A 320 -0.95 -2.70 11.04
C VAL A 320 -1.63 -3.68 12.00
N SER A 321 -2.37 -3.11 12.93
CA SER A 321 -3.16 -3.84 13.91
C SER A 321 -4.58 -3.31 13.89
N SER A 322 -5.53 -4.20 14.15
CA SER A 322 -6.87 -3.75 14.47
C SER A 322 -6.91 -3.19 15.91
N PRO A 323 -7.85 -2.30 16.22
CA PRO A 323 -7.99 -1.64 17.52
C PRO A 323 -8.63 -2.52 18.62
N TRP A 324 -8.33 -3.82 18.62
CA TRP A 324 -8.79 -4.79 19.63
C TRP A 324 -7.64 -5.63 20.15
N ALA A 325 -7.84 -6.25 21.31
CA ALA A 325 -6.83 -7.03 22.03
C ALA A 325 -6.12 -8.06 21.14
N ASP A 326 -6.85 -8.86 20.36
CA ASP A 326 -6.24 -9.88 19.49
C ASP A 326 -5.32 -9.31 18.40
N GLY A 327 -5.69 -8.14 17.86
CA GLY A 327 -4.86 -7.42 16.90
C GLY A 327 -3.61 -6.88 17.57
N ALA A 328 -3.80 -6.20 18.70
CA ALA A 328 -2.70 -5.61 19.47
C ALA A 328 -1.70 -6.67 19.95
N ASN A 329 -2.18 -7.81 20.43
CA ASN A 329 -1.34 -8.95 20.80
C ASN A 329 -0.51 -9.46 19.62
N ALA A 330 -1.07 -9.48 18.41
CA ALA A 330 -0.32 -9.87 17.20
C ALA A 330 0.75 -8.83 16.81
N ALA A 331 0.47 -7.54 17.01
CA ALA A 331 1.46 -6.48 16.83
C ALA A 331 2.56 -6.51 17.89
N ALA A 332 2.22 -6.75 19.16
CA ALA A 332 3.18 -6.95 20.25
C ALA A 332 4.16 -8.08 19.93
N ARG A 333 3.65 -9.25 19.54
CA ARG A 333 4.46 -10.39 19.10
C ARG A 333 5.33 -10.08 17.89
N THR A 334 4.85 -9.24 16.96
CA THR A 334 5.66 -8.80 15.82
C THR A 334 6.88 -8.00 16.28
N MET A 335 6.71 -7.10 17.25
CA MET A 335 7.82 -6.29 17.76
C MET A 335 8.79 -7.09 18.63
N GLU A 336 8.29 -8.00 19.46
CA GLU A 336 9.12 -8.99 20.17
C GLU A 336 9.96 -9.78 19.18
N TRP A 337 9.34 -10.31 18.12
CA TRP A 337 10.04 -11.05 17.08
C TRP A 337 11.11 -10.20 16.38
N LEU A 338 10.85 -8.91 16.09
CA LEU A 338 11.85 -8.00 15.53
C LEU A 338 13.03 -7.79 16.51
N SER A 339 12.73 -7.65 17.81
CA SER A 339 13.74 -7.51 18.86
C SER A 339 14.61 -8.76 18.96
N ASP A 340 13.99 -9.94 19.03
CA ASP A 340 14.66 -11.24 19.17
C ASP A 340 15.56 -11.57 17.98
N ARG A 341 15.21 -11.09 16.79
CA ARG A 341 15.99 -11.23 15.55
C ARG A 341 17.10 -10.19 15.40
N GLY A 342 17.29 -9.31 16.38
CA GLY A 342 18.30 -8.24 16.32
C GLY A 342 17.94 -7.11 15.33
N LEU A 343 16.69 -7.03 14.88
CA LEU A 343 16.20 -5.97 13.99
C LEU A 343 15.81 -4.70 14.76
N THR A 344 16.48 -4.42 15.88
CA THR A 344 16.25 -3.25 16.72
C THR A 344 16.33 -1.92 15.95
N PRO A 345 17.24 -1.72 14.97
CA PRO A 345 17.23 -0.50 14.15
C PRO A 345 15.98 -0.33 13.30
N LEU A 346 15.39 -1.43 12.80
CA LEU A 346 14.12 -1.40 12.07
C LEU A 346 12.95 -1.19 13.03
N LEU A 347 12.97 -1.82 14.21
CA LEU A 347 11.98 -1.61 15.26
C LEU A 347 11.90 -0.13 15.70
N ARG A 348 13.02 0.59 15.75
CA ARG A 348 13.04 2.04 16.03
C ARG A 348 12.42 2.89 14.90
N ARG A 349 12.38 2.36 13.69
CA ARG A 349 11.79 2.98 12.48
C ARG A 349 10.44 2.34 12.14
N THR A 350 9.76 1.81 13.16
CA THR A 350 8.44 1.19 13.04
C THR A 350 7.34 2.13 13.53
N VAL A 351 6.21 2.14 12.81
CA VAL A 351 4.97 2.78 13.27
C VAL A 351 3.90 1.71 13.43
N VAL A 352 3.24 1.69 14.59
CA VAL A 352 2.04 0.87 14.81
C VAL A 352 0.83 1.65 14.28
N VAL A 353 0.15 1.09 13.29
CA VAL A 353 -1.07 1.67 12.72
C VAL A 353 -2.26 0.92 13.29
N LEU A 354 -2.99 1.54 14.21
CA LEU A 354 -4.24 1.00 14.75
C LEU A 354 -5.38 1.36 13.78
N ASN A 355 -5.71 0.43 12.89
CA ASN A 355 -6.67 0.63 11.82
C ASN A 355 -8.04 0.07 12.18
N ASP A 356 -9.01 0.96 12.38
CA ASP A 356 -10.40 0.60 12.66
C ASP A 356 -11.12 0.17 11.38
N SER A 357 -11.04 -1.11 11.03
CA SER A 357 -11.53 -1.63 9.74
C SER A 357 -13.04 -1.85 9.66
N ASP A 358 -13.76 -1.85 10.78
CA ASP A 358 -15.20 -2.13 10.83
C ASP A 358 -16.04 -1.11 11.62
N GLY A 359 -15.41 -0.18 12.33
CA GLY A 359 -16.08 0.92 13.03
C GLY A 359 -16.66 0.53 14.39
N HIS A 360 -16.45 -0.70 14.86
CA HIS A 360 -17.00 -1.19 16.13
C HIS A 360 -16.07 -0.99 17.33
N ALA A 361 -14.93 -0.32 17.14
CA ALA A 361 -13.94 -0.16 18.19
C ALA A 361 -14.39 0.87 19.23
N ASP A 362 -14.58 0.43 20.48
CA ASP A 362 -14.88 1.38 21.54
C ASP A 362 -13.66 2.29 21.78
N LYS A 363 -13.93 3.54 22.13
CA LYS A 363 -12.91 4.58 22.28
C LYS A 363 -11.92 4.23 23.40
N ARG A 364 -12.38 3.63 24.49
CA ARG A 364 -11.57 3.34 25.68
C ARG A 364 -10.55 2.25 25.41
N THR A 365 -10.95 1.18 24.72
CA THR A 365 -10.06 0.10 24.31
C THR A 365 -8.98 0.62 23.37
N ARG A 366 -9.36 1.43 22.36
CA ARG A 366 -8.41 2.10 21.46
C ARG A 366 -7.34 2.90 22.19
N GLU A 367 -7.77 3.81 23.05
CA GLU A 367 -6.84 4.68 23.81
C GLU A 367 -5.94 3.88 24.74
N SER A 368 -6.45 2.77 25.31
CA SER A 368 -5.66 1.90 26.20
C SER A 368 -4.59 1.14 25.43
N LEU A 369 -4.94 0.52 24.29
CA LEU A 369 -4.00 -0.18 23.44
C LEU A 369 -2.95 0.76 22.83
N ALA A 370 -3.37 1.95 22.41
CA ALA A 370 -2.44 2.96 21.91
C ALA A 370 -1.43 3.37 22.99
N ARG A 371 -1.89 3.54 24.24
CA ARG A 371 -1.02 3.90 25.36
C ARG A 371 0.02 2.83 25.65
N GLU A 372 -0.38 1.56 25.64
CA GLU A 372 0.53 0.42 25.87
C GLU A 372 1.71 0.45 24.88
N PHE A 373 1.44 0.58 23.59
CA PHE A 373 2.50 0.67 22.58
C PHE A 373 3.40 1.90 22.76
N VAL A 374 2.82 3.05 23.13
CA VAL A 374 3.59 4.28 23.40
C VAL A 374 4.50 4.13 24.62
N GLU A 375 4.02 3.49 25.69
CA GLU A 375 4.81 3.21 26.89
C GLU A 375 6.01 2.28 26.58
N HIS A 376 5.87 1.41 25.58
CA HIS A 376 6.95 0.59 25.03
C HIS A 376 7.81 1.31 23.96
N GLY A 377 7.65 2.62 23.80
CA GLY A 377 8.50 3.48 22.97
C GLY A 377 8.16 3.46 21.47
N GLN A 378 6.98 2.98 21.09
CA GLN A 378 6.55 2.94 19.70
C GLN A 378 5.73 4.16 19.33
N ARG A 379 5.86 4.59 18.06
CA ARG A 379 4.95 5.59 17.49
C ARG A 379 3.67 4.90 17.07
N VAL A 380 2.54 5.38 17.57
CA VAL A 380 1.21 4.83 17.27
C VAL A 380 0.38 5.86 16.54
N ILE A 381 -0.30 5.45 15.46
CA ILE A 381 -1.25 6.29 14.74
C ILE A 381 -2.56 5.52 14.57
N GLU A 382 -3.63 6.08 15.10
CA GLU A 382 -4.99 5.56 14.96
C GLU A 382 -5.63 6.07 13.66
N VAL A 383 -6.05 5.14 12.81
CA VAL A 383 -6.78 5.41 11.57
C VAL A 383 -8.26 5.07 11.81
N PRO A 384 -9.18 6.04 11.67
CA PRO A 384 -10.60 5.81 11.89
C PRO A 384 -11.20 4.93 10.79
N PHE A 385 -12.37 4.36 11.07
CA PHE A 385 -13.14 3.65 10.07
C PHE A 385 -13.55 4.57 8.93
N ASP A 386 -13.31 4.09 7.71
CA ASP A 386 -13.71 4.75 6.49
C ASP A 386 -14.48 3.77 5.59
N PRO A 387 -15.78 4.02 5.35
CA PRO A 387 -16.57 3.20 4.45
C PRO A 387 -15.98 3.07 3.06
N HIS A 388 -15.22 4.05 2.56
CA HIS A 388 -14.64 4.03 1.21
C HIS A 388 -13.43 3.09 1.11
N LEU A 389 -12.82 2.71 2.24
CA LEU A 389 -11.73 1.75 2.29
C LEU A 389 -12.21 0.30 2.40
N ARG A 390 -13.50 0.06 2.60
CA ARG A 390 -14.07 -1.28 2.74
C ARG A 390 -14.44 -1.97 1.40
N PRO A 391 -14.99 -1.28 0.37
CA PRO A 391 -15.31 -1.88 -0.91
C PRO A 391 -14.09 -2.53 -1.56
N GLY A 392 -14.27 -3.68 -2.21
CA GLY A 392 -13.25 -4.23 -3.12
C GLY A 392 -13.20 -3.36 -4.37
N GLY A 393 -12.23 -2.47 -4.45
CA GLY A 393 -12.09 -1.51 -5.56
C GLY A 393 -10.86 -0.62 -5.39
N VAL A 394 -10.62 0.26 -6.36
CA VAL A 394 -9.49 1.20 -6.32
C VAL A 394 -9.67 2.18 -5.18
N ILE A 395 -8.61 2.41 -4.41
CA ILE A 395 -8.58 3.45 -3.38
C ILE A 395 -8.25 4.78 -4.04
N ASP A 396 -9.19 5.72 -3.99
CA ASP A 396 -8.95 7.12 -4.31
C ASP A 396 -8.70 7.92 -3.02
N VAL A 397 -7.44 8.30 -2.81
CA VAL A 397 -7.00 9.04 -1.62
C VAL A 397 -7.34 10.53 -1.65
N ASP A 398 -7.76 11.07 -2.79
CA ASP A 398 -8.11 12.48 -2.97
C ASP A 398 -9.63 12.69 -3.10
N GLY A 399 -10.31 11.82 -3.86
CA GLY A 399 -11.74 11.93 -4.15
C GLY A 399 -12.66 11.32 -3.10
N ASP A 400 -12.44 10.05 -2.75
CA ASP A 400 -13.41 9.25 -1.99
C ASP A 400 -13.07 9.14 -0.49
N MET A 401 -11.77 9.16 -0.14
CA MET A 401 -11.35 8.98 1.25
C MET A 401 -11.85 10.13 2.15
N ALA A 402 -12.42 9.78 3.31
CA ALA A 402 -12.92 10.77 4.24
C ALA A 402 -11.78 11.67 4.76
N PRO A 403 -12.00 13.00 4.93
CA PRO A 403 -10.92 13.92 5.32
C PRO A 403 -10.22 13.56 6.64
N ALA A 404 -10.94 12.99 7.60
CA ALA A 404 -10.36 12.54 8.88
C ALA A 404 -9.40 11.36 8.67
N THR A 405 -9.78 10.39 7.84
CA THR A 405 -8.97 9.24 7.45
C THR A 405 -7.75 9.68 6.64
N ARG A 406 -7.94 10.54 5.63
CA ARG A 406 -6.86 11.09 4.80
C ARG A 406 -5.81 11.79 5.65
N ARG A 407 -6.23 12.60 6.62
CA ARG A 407 -5.30 13.26 7.55
C ARG A 407 -4.48 12.27 8.39
N LYS A 408 -5.08 11.14 8.79
CA LYS A 408 -4.36 10.09 9.51
C LYS A 408 -3.40 9.32 8.61
N PHE A 409 -3.76 9.07 7.36
CA PHE A 409 -2.80 8.54 6.40
C PHE A 409 -1.67 9.52 6.07
N LEU A 410 -1.93 10.84 5.99
CA LEU A 410 -0.88 11.85 5.91
C LEU A 410 0.07 11.80 7.11
N GLU A 411 -0.47 11.61 8.33
CA GLU A 411 0.33 11.45 9.54
C GLU A 411 1.23 10.20 9.46
N VAL A 412 0.70 9.06 8.98
CA VAL A 412 1.46 7.82 8.76
C VAL A 412 2.55 8.04 7.72
N THR A 413 2.21 8.58 6.56
CA THR A 413 3.16 8.83 5.45
C THR A 413 4.25 9.81 5.88
N ALA A 414 3.91 10.87 6.63
CA ALA A 414 4.87 11.82 7.18
C ALA A 414 5.81 11.17 8.20
N ALA A 415 5.31 10.23 9.01
CA ALA A 415 6.15 9.47 9.94
C ALA A 415 7.21 8.65 9.20
N VAL A 416 6.79 7.93 8.15
CA VAL A 416 7.68 7.13 7.30
C VAL A 416 8.69 8.02 6.58
N ALA A 417 8.24 9.13 5.99
CA ALA A 417 9.12 10.10 5.33
C ALA A 417 10.18 10.66 6.29
N GLY A 418 9.82 10.89 7.56
CA GLY A 418 10.77 11.30 8.60
C GLY A 418 11.89 10.28 8.83
N PHE A 419 11.61 8.98 8.79
CA PHE A 419 12.63 7.94 8.88
C PHE A 419 13.54 7.91 7.65
N PHE A 420 12.99 8.15 6.46
CA PHE A 420 13.77 8.21 5.23
C PHE A 420 14.73 9.41 5.22
N ALA A 421 14.26 10.58 5.65
CA ALA A 421 15.07 11.80 5.74
C ALA A 421 16.17 11.71 6.81
N ALA A 422 15.97 10.91 7.85
CA ALA A 422 16.96 10.68 8.91
C ALA A 422 18.03 9.64 8.53
N ARG A 423 17.91 8.95 7.38
CA ARG A 423 18.92 7.99 6.93
C ARG A 423 20.20 8.77 6.57
N PRO A 424 21.37 8.41 7.16
CA PRO A 424 22.62 9.06 6.81
C PRO A 424 22.91 8.88 5.32
N ASP A 425 23.38 9.94 4.67
CA ASP A 425 23.81 9.87 3.27
C ASP A 425 25.02 8.92 3.17
N PRO A 426 24.93 7.79 2.44
CA PRO A 426 26.04 6.87 2.29
C PRO A 426 27.27 7.51 1.61
N HIS A 427 27.11 8.67 0.97
CA HIS A 427 28.21 9.42 0.34
C HIS A 427 28.89 10.47 1.23
N GLN A 428 28.38 10.75 2.43
CA GLN A 428 29.01 11.71 3.36
C GLN A 428 30.11 11.07 4.24
N GLY A 429 30.36 9.77 4.11
CA GLY A 429 31.35 9.02 4.90
C GLY A 429 32.56 8.50 4.12
N ARG A 430 32.88 9.06 2.95
CA ARG A 430 34.08 8.67 2.17
C ARG A 430 35.00 9.84 1.89
#